data_AF-A0A316NI91-F1
#
_entry.id   AF-A0A316NI91-F1
#
_cell.length_a   1.000
_cell.length_b   1.000
_cell.length_c   1.000
_cell.angle_alpha   90.00
_cell.angle_beta   90.00
_cell.angle_gamma   90.00
#
_symmetry.space_group_name_H-M   'P 1'
#
loop_
_entity.id
_entity.type
_entity.pdbx_description
1 polymer ?
#
loop_
_entity_poly.entity_id
_entity_poly.type
_entity_poly.pdbx_seq_one_letter_code
_entity_poly.pdbx_strand_id
1 'polypeptide(L)' 'MNCLRCGAGMEDLGCEDIQLGQYGFFTGHLSNMLSGSLSVRILRCPNCKKIELFSADEEEESFSERMRKNNMEDK' A
#
# COMPACT_ATOMS: atom_id res chain seq x y z
N MET A 1 -4.34 13.66 -0.54
CA MET A 1 -3.23 13.38 0.42
C MET A 1 -2.05 14.27 0.07
N ASN A 2 -1.35 14.83 1.07
CA ASN A 2 -0.20 15.70 0.84
C ASN A 2 1.10 14.93 1.10
N CYS A 3 2.12 15.18 0.28
CA CYS A 3 3.42 14.55 0.43
C CYS A 3 4.09 15.01 1.72
N LEU A 4 4.30 14.08 2.66
CA LEU A 4 4.91 14.37 3.95
C LEU A 4 6.35 14.91 3.87
N ARG A 5 7.01 14.77 2.71
CA ARG A 5 8.37 15.29 2.50
C ARG A 5 8.40 16.74 2.02
N CYS A 6 7.43 17.19 1.21
CA CYS A 6 7.50 18.53 0.58
C CYS A 6 6.19 19.32 0.57
N GLY A 7 5.11 18.78 1.16
CA GLY A 7 3.80 19.40 1.26
C GLY A 7 2.96 19.40 -0.02
N ALA A 8 3.52 19.09 -1.19
CA ALA A 8 2.78 19.05 -2.46
C ALA A 8 1.70 17.96 -2.48
N GLY A 9 0.60 18.19 -3.21
CA GLY A 9 -0.42 17.18 -3.45
C GLY A 9 0.14 15.94 -4.16
N MET A 10 -0.28 14.75 -3.74
CA MET A 10 0.14 13.49 -4.36
C MET A 10 -0.84 13.02 -5.43
N GLU A 11 -0.30 12.39 -6.47
CA GLU A 11 -1.04 11.77 -7.57
C GLU A 11 -1.25 10.28 -7.28
N ASP A 12 -2.49 9.80 -7.43
CA ASP A 12 -2.83 8.38 -7.34
C ASP A 12 -2.50 7.71 -8.68
N LEU A 13 -1.65 6.69 -8.64
CA LEU A 13 -1.24 5.92 -9.82
C LEU A 13 -2.03 4.62 -9.98
N GLY A 14 -2.95 4.31 -9.07
CA GLY A 14 -3.76 3.10 -9.09
C GLY A 14 -3.20 1.97 -8.24
N CYS A 15 -3.78 0.78 -8.42
CA CYS A 15 -3.39 -0.43 -7.71
C CYS A 15 -2.51 -1.33 -8.58
N GLU A 16 -1.43 -1.85 -8.02
CA GLU A 16 -0.46 -2.71 -8.70
C GLU A 16 -0.03 -3.86 -7.79
N ASP A 17 0.28 -5.00 -8.39
CA ASP A 17 0.76 -6.18 -7.67
C ASP A 17 2.29 -6.18 -7.58
N ILE A 18 2.83 -6.02 -6.38
CA ILE A 18 4.27 -6.14 -6.14
C ILE A 18 4.61 -7.59 -5.86
N GLN A 19 5.43 -8.21 -6.72
CA GLN A 19 5.93 -9.56 -6.50
C GLN A 19 6.93 -9.60 -5.35
N LEU A 20 6.69 -10.47 -4.36
CA LEU A 20 7.52 -10.60 -3.17
C LEU A 20 8.71 -11.58 -3.36
N GLY A 21 8.82 -12.23 -4.53
CA GLY A 21 9.88 -13.19 -4.86
C GLY A 21 11.07 -12.56 -5.60
N GLN A 22 12.30 -13.00 -5.30
CA GLN A 22 13.52 -12.56 -5.99
C GLN A 22 13.70 -13.29 -7.32
N TYR A 23 13.62 -12.58 -8.45
CA TYR A 23 13.96 -13.13 -9.77
C TYR A 23 15.49 -13.16 -9.96
N GLY A 24 16.13 -14.28 -9.59
CA GLY A 24 17.56 -14.52 -9.81
C GLY A 24 17.79 -15.44 -11.02
N PHE A 25 18.40 -14.90 -12.08
CA PHE A 25 18.58 -15.51 -13.41
C PHE A 25 19.39 -16.83 -13.45
N PHE A 26 19.87 -17.38 -12.33
CA PHE A 26 20.72 -18.58 -12.33
C PHE A 26 20.37 -19.71 -11.34
N THR A 27 19.39 -19.59 -10.44
CA THR A 27 19.06 -20.70 -9.49
C THR A 27 17.59 -20.81 -9.04
N GLY A 28 16.66 -19.97 -9.52
CA GLY A 28 15.41 -19.69 -8.80
C GLY A 28 14.15 -20.53 -9.08
N HIS A 29 14.24 -21.78 -9.57
CA HIS A 29 13.07 -22.44 -10.19
C HIS A 29 12.08 -23.21 -9.29
N LEU A 30 12.24 -23.30 -7.96
CA LEU A 30 11.26 -24.07 -7.15
C LEU A 30 10.83 -23.48 -5.79
N SER A 31 11.45 -22.41 -5.30
CA SER A 31 11.06 -21.77 -4.02
C SER A 31 10.39 -20.41 -4.16
N ASN A 32 10.47 -19.76 -5.32
CA ASN A 32 9.88 -18.43 -5.54
C ASN A 32 8.38 -18.43 -5.87
N MET A 33 7.78 -19.60 -6.14
CA MET A 33 6.37 -19.70 -6.53
C MET A 33 5.40 -19.66 -5.32
N LEU A 34 5.93 -19.52 -4.10
CA LEU A 34 5.18 -19.46 -2.83
C LEU A 34 5.26 -18.10 -2.14
N SER A 35 6.02 -17.14 -2.66
CA SER A 35 6.22 -15.84 -2.02
C SER A 35 5.03 -14.90 -2.14
N GLY A 36 4.10 -15.16 -3.08
CA GLY A 36 2.90 -14.36 -3.30
C GLY A 36 3.18 -12.98 -3.93
N SER A 37 2.09 -12.26 -4.21
CA SER A 37 2.09 -10.85 -4.60
C SER A 37 1.38 -10.03 -3.53
N LEU A 38 1.81 -8.77 -3.37
CA LEU A 38 1.13 -7.80 -2.52
C LEU A 38 0.47 -6.75 -3.41
N SER A 39 -0.87 -6.73 -3.39
CA SER A 39 -1.66 -5.70 -4.05
C SER A 39 -1.51 -4.39 -3.28
N VAL A 40 -0.99 -3.35 -3.92
CA VAL A 40 -0.80 -2.04 -3.28
C VAL A 40 -1.39 -0.92 -4.11
N ARG A 41 -1.98 0.08 -3.46
CA ARG A 41 -2.27 1.37 -4.08
C ARG A 41 -1.03 2.27 -4.01
N ILE A 42 -0.65 2.87 -5.14
CA ILE A 42 0.57 3.66 -5.28
C ILE A 42 0.23 5.14 -5.38
N LEU A 43 0.74 5.95 -4.46
CA LEU A 43 0.71 7.41 -4.58
C LEU A 43 2.11 7.95 -4.86
N ARG A 44 2.22 8.90 -5.80
CA ARG A 44 3.49 9.55 -6.17
C ARG A 44 3.40 11.06 -6.01
N CYS A 45 4.43 11.66 -5.41
CA CYS A 45 4.58 13.11 -5.40
C CYS A 45 5.20 13.60 -6.72
N PRO A 46 4.53 14.46 -7.50
CA PRO A 46 5.07 14.98 -8.76
C PRO A 46 6.27 15.90 -8.54
N ASN A 47 6.38 16.54 -7.37
CA ASN A 47 7.46 17.46 -7.03
C ASN A 47 8.76 16.73 -6.63
N CYS A 48 8.76 16.00 -5.50
CA CYS A 48 9.97 15.37 -4.95
C CYS A 48 10.14 13.88 -5.28
N LYS A 49 9.21 13.32 -6.06
CA LYS A 49 9.19 11.91 -6.51
C LYS A 49 9.10 10.86 -5.39
N LYS A 50 8.75 11.26 -4.16
CA LYS A 50 8.40 10.32 -3.07
C LYS A 50 7.23 9.44 -3.51
N ILE A 51 7.34 8.15 -3.25
CA ILE A 51 6.27 7.16 -3.44
C ILE A 51 5.77 6.70 -2.07
N GLU A 52 4.46 6.47 -1.96
CA GLU A 52 3.79 5.84 -0.83
C GLU A 52 3.02 4.62 -1.33
N LEU A 53 3.13 3.51 -0.62
CA LEU A 53 2.46 2.24 -0.93
C LEU A 53 1.47 1.96 0.21
N PHE A 54 0.21 1.74 -0.14
CA PHE A 54 -0.85 1.36 0.79
C PHE A 54 -1.34 -0.03 0.43
N SER A 55 -1.72 -0.84 1.41
CA SER A 55 -2.39 -2.11 1.13
C SER A 55 -3.63 -1.84 0.27
N ALA A 56 -3.79 -2.53 -0.86
CA ALA A 56 -5.06 -2.51 -1.59
C ALA A 56 -6.08 -3.46 -0.93
N ASP A 57 -5.59 -4.35 -0.06
CA ASP A 57 -6.39 -5.22 0.78
C ASP A 57 -6.82 -4.42 2.00
N GLU A 58 -7.99 -3.78 1.88
CA GLU A 58 -8.90 -3.26 2.91
C GLU A 58 -9.45 -1.89 2.49
N GLU A 59 -10.78 -1.80 2.41
CA GLU A 59 -11.48 -0.56 2.72
C GLU A 59 -11.05 -0.20 4.15
N GLU A 60 -9.99 0.61 4.29
CA GLU A 60 -9.54 1.10 5.58
C GLU A 60 -10.66 1.96 6.18
N GLU A 61 -11.54 1.34 6.97
CA GLU A 61 -12.23 2.08 8.01
C GLU A 61 -11.16 2.75 8.84
N SER A 62 -11.20 4.07 8.81
CA SER A 62 -10.28 4.90 9.57
C SER A 62 -10.23 4.36 11.00
N PHE A 63 -9.05 4.31 11.63
CA PHE A 63 -8.95 4.01 13.06
C PHE A 63 -9.92 4.86 13.90
N SER A 64 -10.20 6.09 13.42
CA SER A 64 -11.21 6.98 14.01
C SER A 64 -12.66 6.51 13.82
N GLU A 65 -13.00 5.86 12.71
CA GLU A 65 -14.31 5.24 12.47
C GLU A 65 -14.49 3.98 13.30
N ARG A 66 -13.47 3.11 13.37
CA ARG A 66 -13.47 1.94 14.26
C ARG A 66 -13.67 2.36 15.72
N MET A 67 -12.98 3.40 16.17
CA MET A 67 -13.16 3.95 17.52
C MET A 67 -14.56 4.53 17.75
N ARG A 68 -15.17 5.20 16.76
CA ARG A 68 -16.53 5.71 16.88
C ARG A 68 -17.56 4.59 17.00
N LYS A 69 -17.42 3.51 16.23
CA LYS A 69 -18.33 2.36 16.27
C LYS A 69 -18.29 1.64 17.62
N ASN A 70 -17.10 1.37 18.14
CA ASN A 70 -16.95 0.70 19.43
C ASN A 70 -17.61 1.50 20.58
N ASN A 71 -17.51 2.83 20.56
CA ASN A 71 -18.16 3.68 21.57
C ASN A 71 -19.70 3.78 21.42
N MET A 72 -20.26 3.36 20.29
CA MET A 72 -21.71 3.37 20.04
C MET A 72 -22.37 2.02 20.37
N GLU A 73 -21.61 0.92 20.35
CA GLU A 73 -22.07 -0.43 20.71
C GLU A 73 -22.12 -0.65 22.24
N ASP A 74 -21.35 0.13 23.01
CA ASP A 74 -21.33 0.09 24.49
C ASP A 74 -22.47 0.90 25.15
N LYS A 75 -23.54 1.25 24.42
CA LYS A 75 -24.63 2.13 24.89
C LYS A 75 -26.02 1.52 24.82
#